data_AF-A0A973JQV4-F1
#
_entry.id   AF-A0A973JQV4-F1
#
_cell.length_a   1.000
_cell.length_b   1.000
_cell.length_c   1.000
_cell.angle_alpha   90.00
_cell.angle_beta   90.00
_cell.angle_gamma   90.00
#
_symmetry.space_group_name_H-M   'P 1'
#
loop_
_entity.id
_entity.type
_entity.pdbx_description
1 polymer ?
#
loop_
_entity_poly.entity_id
_entity_poly.type
_entity_poly.pdbx_seq_one_letter_code
_entity_poly.pdbx_strand_id
1 'polypeptide(L)'
;MKHILMTTVCLALLVTPAVPAEKKDELKTQKDKVSYLIGVDMGRKMRAEFDKQSIDVDPAVLAKGIKDALAGGNILLTDAELQEIRTALQSDITAKNMERVKALAEKNKKDGDAFLAENRKKDGVKTTDSGLQYKVITVG
;
A
#
# COMPACT_ATOMS: atom_id res chain seq x y z
N MET A 1 -35.02 -34.87 57.05
CA MET A 1 -36.07 -34.16 57.81
C MET A 1 -35.92 -32.67 57.56
N LYS A 2 -37.04 -32.04 57.19
CA LYS A 2 -37.32 -30.59 57.22
C LYS A 2 -36.75 -29.73 56.08
N HIS A 3 -37.67 -29.52 55.14
CA HIS A 3 -37.78 -28.49 54.11
C HIS A 3 -37.60 -27.06 54.64
N ILE A 4 -37.32 -26.12 53.72
CA ILE A 4 -37.79 -24.72 53.57
C ILE A 4 -36.76 -24.08 52.59
N LEU A 5 -36.94 -24.03 51.28
CA LEU A 5 -37.88 -23.25 50.45
C LEU A 5 -38.05 -21.79 50.90
N MET A 6 -37.18 -20.92 50.41
CA MET A 6 -37.43 -19.48 50.41
C MET A 6 -36.95 -18.88 49.09
N THR A 7 -37.92 -18.78 48.19
CA THR A 7 -37.89 -18.05 46.92
C THR A 7 -37.72 -16.56 47.20
N THR A 8 -36.57 -16.00 46.86
CA THR A 8 -36.37 -14.55 46.79
C THR A 8 -36.19 -14.16 45.33
N VAL A 9 -37.25 -13.58 44.78
CA VAL A 9 -37.28 -12.89 43.49
C VAL A 9 -36.33 -11.69 43.59
N CYS A 10 -35.14 -11.80 43.01
CA CYS A 10 -34.25 -10.65 42.80
C CYS A 10 -34.49 -10.07 41.41
N LEU A 11 -35.04 -8.87 41.45
CA LEU A 11 -35.34 -7.96 40.36
C LEU A 11 -34.09 -7.67 39.52
N ALA A 12 -34.31 -7.57 38.21
CA ALA A 12 -33.33 -7.37 37.17
C ALA A 12 -32.45 -6.12 37.37
N LEU A 13 -31.14 -6.28 37.11
CA LEU A 13 -30.25 -5.24 36.61
C LEU A 13 -29.25 -5.91 35.66
N LEU A 14 -29.68 -6.08 34.40
CA LEU A 14 -28.78 -6.33 33.28
C LEU A 14 -27.91 -5.08 33.10
N VAL A 15 -26.74 -5.06 33.73
CA VAL A 15 -25.68 -4.11 33.40
C VAL A 15 -25.07 -4.61 32.09
N THR A 16 -25.61 -4.16 30.97
CA THR A 16 -24.91 -4.23 29.69
C THR A 16 -23.70 -3.31 29.77
N PRO A 17 -22.46 -3.77 29.54
CA PRO A 17 -21.35 -2.84 29.35
C PRO A 17 -21.68 -1.99 28.13
N ALA A 18 -21.80 -0.68 28.34
CA ALA A 18 -21.89 0.28 27.26
C ALA A 18 -20.62 0.15 26.42
N VAL A 19 -20.75 -0.50 25.27
CA VAL A 19 -19.74 -0.43 24.21
C VAL A 19 -19.61 1.06 23.88
N PRO A 20 -18.44 1.69 24.06
CA PRO A 20 -18.25 3.07 23.64
C PRO A 20 -18.55 3.13 22.14
N ALA A 21 -19.66 3.78 21.79
CA ALA A 21 -19.95 4.09 20.41
C ALA A 21 -18.75 4.87 19.85
N GLU A 22 -18.12 4.35 18.80
CA GLU A 22 -17.12 5.10 18.04
C GLU A 22 -17.76 6.43 17.65
N LYS A 23 -17.27 7.52 18.26
CA LYS A 23 -17.63 8.86 17.82
C LYS A 23 -17.14 8.99 16.39
N LYS A 24 -18.08 9.04 15.44
CA LYS A 24 -17.82 9.55 14.10
C LYS A 24 -17.22 10.94 14.29
N ASP A 25 -15.96 11.13 13.91
CA ASP A 25 -15.32 12.44 13.91
C ASP A 25 -16.04 13.32 12.88
N GLU A 26 -17.04 14.06 13.34
CA GLU A 26 -17.74 15.01 12.50
C GLU A 26 -16.82 16.22 12.23
N LEU A 27 -16.59 16.49 10.94
CA LEU A 27 -15.90 17.69 10.47
C LEU A 27 -16.87 18.88 10.57
N LYS A 28 -16.77 19.65 11.66
CA LYS A 28 -17.77 20.66 12.05
C LYS A 28 -17.58 21.98 11.33
N THR A 29 -16.34 22.35 11.01
CA THR A 29 -16.01 23.65 10.43
C THR A 29 -15.52 23.53 8.99
N GLN A 30 -15.56 24.63 8.23
CA GLN A 30 -14.95 24.69 6.90
C GLN A 30 -13.44 24.41 6.98
N LYS A 31 -12.79 24.86 8.05
CA LYS A 31 -11.37 24.58 8.33
C LYS A 31 -11.14 23.08 8.45
N ASP A 32 -11.97 22.35 9.19
CA ASP A 32 -11.84 20.90 9.37
C ASP A 32 -11.97 20.18 8.02
N LYS A 33 -12.91 20.59 7.17
CA LYS A 33 -13.11 20.02 5.83
C LYS A 33 -11.91 20.28 4.90
N VAL A 34 -11.36 21.50 4.92
CA VAL A 34 -10.17 21.86 4.12
C VAL A 34 -8.95 21.07 4.59
N SER A 35 -8.73 20.99 5.91
CA SER A 35 -7.62 20.21 6.48
C SER A 35 -7.75 18.72 6.14
N TYR A 36 -8.95 18.16 6.22
CA TYR A 36 -9.21 16.77 5.85
C TYR A 36 -8.98 16.52 4.35
N LEU A 37 -9.45 17.40 3.47
CA LEU A 37 -9.21 17.31 2.02
C LEU A 37 -7.71 17.24 1.71
N ILE A 38 -6.92 18.16 2.26
CA ILE A 38 -5.47 18.19 2.05
C ILE A 38 -4.82 16.89 2.56
N GLY A 39 -5.23 16.42 3.74
CA GLY A 39 -4.76 15.16 4.32
C GLY A 39 -5.09 13.95 3.44
N VAL A 40 -6.30 13.87 2.89
CA VAL A 40 -6.73 12.81 1.97
C VAL A 40 -5.90 12.84 0.68
N ASP A 41 -5.72 14.00 0.07
CA ASP A 41 -4.95 14.13 -1.17
C ASP A 41 -3.49 13.73 -0.96
N MET A 42 -2.88 14.17 0.14
CA MET A 42 -1.52 13.79 0.50
C MET A 42 -1.42 12.29 0.78
N GLY A 43 -2.33 11.73 1.59
CA GLY A 43 -2.35 10.31 1.92
C GLY A 43 -2.52 9.41 0.69
N ARG A 44 -3.37 9.79 -0.28
CA ARG A 44 -3.54 9.06 -1.54
C ARG A 44 -2.26 9.03 -2.37
N LYS A 45 -1.57 10.18 -2.48
CA LYS A 45 -0.30 10.26 -3.19
C LYS A 45 0.78 9.42 -2.49
N MET A 46 0.88 9.52 -1.18
CA MET A 46 1.85 8.75 -0.38
C MET A 46 1.60 7.25 -0.51
N ARG A 47 0.34 6.80 -0.38
CA ARG A 47 -0.02 5.39 -0.58
C ARG A 47 0.38 4.88 -1.95
N ALA A 48 0.10 5.65 -3.01
CA ALA A 48 0.47 5.25 -4.36
C ALA A 48 2.00 5.08 -4.51
N GLU A 49 2.80 5.94 -3.88
CA GLU A 49 4.26 5.81 -3.92
C GLU A 49 4.77 4.65 -3.03
N PHE A 50 4.20 4.47 -1.84
CA PHE A 50 4.53 3.34 -0.96
C PHE A 50 4.21 1.99 -1.59
N ASP A 51 3.07 1.87 -2.27
CA ASP A 51 2.69 0.66 -3.00
C ASP A 51 3.67 0.39 -4.16
N LYS A 52 4.04 1.41 -4.94
CA LYS A 52 5.02 1.29 -6.04
C LYS A 52 6.40 0.88 -5.55
N GLN A 53 6.84 1.43 -4.42
CA GLN A 53 8.19 1.23 -3.88
C GLN A 53 8.24 0.09 -2.84
N SER A 54 7.09 -0.54 -2.52
CA SER A 54 6.97 -1.56 -1.48
C SER A 54 7.56 -1.10 -0.15
N ILE A 55 7.19 0.12 0.26
CA ILE A 55 7.56 0.72 1.54
C ILE A 55 6.41 0.46 2.52
N ASP A 56 6.74 -0.15 3.65
CA ASP A 56 5.80 -0.36 4.75
C ASP A 56 5.92 0.79 5.76
N VAL A 57 4.79 1.38 6.13
CA VAL A 57 4.73 2.53 7.04
C VAL A 57 3.60 2.36 8.03
N ASP A 58 3.83 2.79 9.28
CA ASP A 58 2.76 2.98 10.25
C ASP A 58 2.08 4.35 10.02
N PRO A 59 0.78 4.38 9.65
CA PRO A 59 0.09 5.63 9.38
C PRO A 59 -0.01 6.58 10.58
N ALA A 60 -0.08 6.05 11.81
CA ALA A 60 -0.17 6.85 13.02
C ALA A 60 1.17 7.53 13.34
N VAL A 61 2.29 6.81 13.19
CA VAL A 61 3.64 7.37 13.35
C VAL A 61 3.93 8.40 12.27
N LEU A 62 3.54 8.11 11.02
CA LEU A 62 3.67 9.04 9.91
C LEU A 62 2.87 10.34 10.14
N ALA A 63 1.62 10.22 10.57
CA ALA A 63 0.78 11.37 10.90
C ALA A 63 1.37 12.20 12.04
N LYS A 64 1.97 11.55 13.04
CA LYS A 64 2.72 12.24 14.11
C LYS A 64 3.89 13.04 13.54
N GLY A 65 4.72 12.44 12.69
CA GLY A 65 5.86 13.13 12.06
C GLY A 65 5.43 14.36 11.23
N ILE A 66 4.34 14.25 10.47
CA ILE A 66 3.76 15.38 9.71
C ILE A 66 3.29 16.47 10.68
N LYS A 67 2.58 16.10 11.75
CA LYS A 67 2.10 17.05 12.76
C LYS A 67 3.26 17.79 13.42
N ASP A 68 4.31 17.08 13.84
CA ASP A 68 5.47 17.67 14.51
C ASP A 68 6.24 18.62 13.58
N ALA A 69 6.37 18.26 12.30
CA ALA A 69 6.97 19.12 11.28
C ALA A 69 6.15 20.40 11.02
N LEU A 70 4.82 20.28 10.90
CA LEU A 70 3.93 21.44 10.71
C LEU A 70 3.89 22.36 11.93
N ALA A 71 4.10 21.82 13.14
CA ALA A 71 4.15 22.59 14.38
C ALA A 71 5.47 23.37 14.55
N GLY A 72 6.47 23.17 13.68
CA GLY A 72 7.72 23.93 13.67
C GLY A 72 8.70 23.56 14.78
N GLY A 73 8.52 22.43 15.46
CA GLY A 73 9.43 22.01 16.52
C GLY A 73 8.86 20.89 17.36
N ASN A 74 9.44 19.70 17.21
CA ASN A 74 9.45 18.51 18.10
C ASN A 74 9.74 17.26 17.25
N ILE A 75 10.71 17.36 16.34
CA ILE A 75 11.15 16.22 15.56
C ILE A 75 11.84 15.26 16.52
N LEU A 76 11.35 14.02 16.58
CA LEU A 76 11.84 13.01 17.52
C LEU A 76 13.26 12.53 17.20
N LEU A 77 13.73 12.81 16.00
CA LEU A 77 15.01 12.39 15.46
C LEU A 77 15.87 13.62 15.19
N THR A 78 17.16 13.46 15.40
CA THR A 78 18.17 14.44 14.97
C THR A 78 18.28 14.46 13.44
N ASP A 79 18.83 15.54 12.89
CA ASP A 79 19.08 15.65 11.45
C ASP A 79 20.02 14.53 10.94
N ALA A 80 20.98 14.10 11.79
CA ALA A 80 21.89 13.02 11.47
C ALA A 80 21.15 11.67 11.34
N GLU A 81 20.28 11.33 12.30
CA GLU A 81 19.47 10.11 12.26
C GLU A 81 18.50 10.12 11.07
N LEU A 82 17.88 11.26 10.78
CA LEU A 82 17.02 11.42 9.61
C LEU A 82 17.78 11.17 8.30
N GLN A 83 19.02 11.67 8.21
CA GLN A 83 19.85 11.50 7.01
C GLN A 83 20.31 10.04 6.85
N GLU A 84 20.68 9.39 7.95
CA GLU A 84 21.06 7.99 7.97
C GLU A 84 19.89 7.09 7.52
N ILE A 85 18.71 7.27 8.12
CA ILE A 85 17.49 6.52 7.78
C ILE A 85 17.09 6.77 6.32
N ARG A 86 17.19 8.00 5.84
CA ARG A 86 16.91 8.34 4.43
C ARG A 86 17.84 7.59 3.48
N THR A 87 19.12 7.53 3.81
CA THR A 87 20.13 6.86 2.99
C THR A 87 19.88 5.35 2.96
N ALA A 88 19.59 4.76 4.13
CA ALA A 88 19.25 3.34 4.24
C ALA A 88 17.98 2.99 3.44
N LEU A 89 16.92 3.80 3.57
CA LEU A 89 15.69 3.63 2.81
C LEU A 89 15.92 3.72 1.30
N GLN A 90 16.69 4.71 0.84
CA GLN A 90 17.01 4.85 -0.59
C GLN A 90 17.79 3.65 -1.14
N SER A 91 18.71 3.11 -0.35
CA SER A 91 19.46 1.90 -0.69
C SER A 91 18.52 0.70 -0.84
N ASP A 92 17.62 0.48 0.12
CA ASP A 92 16.63 -0.61 0.09
C ASP A 92 15.70 -0.52 -1.12
N ILE A 93 15.17 0.68 -1.41
CA ILE A 93 14.33 0.92 -2.59
C ILE A 93 15.09 0.60 -3.89
N THR A 94 16.37 0.96 -3.95
CA THR A 94 17.21 0.68 -5.13
C THR A 94 17.43 -0.82 -5.30
N ALA A 95 17.75 -1.53 -4.22
CA ALA A 95 17.91 -2.98 -4.22
C ALA A 95 16.64 -3.70 -4.65
N LYS A 96 15.48 -3.35 -4.06
CA LYS A 96 14.17 -3.91 -4.43
C LYS A 96 13.83 -3.65 -5.91
N ASN A 97 14.14 -2.47 -6.42
CA ASN A 97 13.92 -2.15 -7.83
C ASN A 97 14.80 -2.97 -8.77
N MET A 98 16.07 -3.19 -8.44
CA MET A 98 16.95 -4.05 -9.24
C MET A 98 16.42 -5.48 -9.31
N GLU A 99 16.00 -6.05 -8.18
CA GLU A 99 15.40 -7.39 -8.14
C GLU A 99 14.11 -7.46 -8.95
N ARG A 100 13.23 -6.46 -8.82
CA ARG A 100 11.99 -6.38 -9.61
C ARG A 100 12.27 -6.31 -11.11
N VAL A 101 13.24 -5.49 -11.53
CA VAL A 101 13.62 -5.37 -12.95
C VAL A 101 14.20 -6.68 -13.47
N LYS A 102 15.05 -7.35 -12.69
CA LYS A 102 15.61 -8.65 -13.05
C LYS A 102 14.52 -9.71 -13.21
N ALA A 103 13.61 -9.81 -12.25
CA ALA A 103 12.48 -10.74 -12.32
C ALA A 103 11.58 -10.48 -13.54
N LEU A 104 11.31 -9.20 -13.84
CA LEU A 104 10.54 -8.82 -15.03
C LEU A 104 11.30 -9.15 -16.33
N ALA A 105 12.62 -8.94 -16.38
CA ALA A 105 13.43 -9.29 -17.53
C ALA A 105 13.42 -10.80 -17.79
N GLU A 106 13.58 -11.62 -16.75
CA GLU A 106 13.52 -13.08 -16.84
C GLU A 106 12.14 -13.56 -17.30
N LYS A 107 11.07 -13.02 -16.71
CA LYS A 107 9.70 -13.32 -17.12
C LYS A 107 9.45 -12.92 -18.57
N ASN A 108 9.79 -11.71 -18.96
CA ASN A 108 9.55 -11.20 -20.31
C ASN A 108 10.37 -11.96 -21.36
N LYS A 109 11.59 -12.38 -21.01
CA LYS A 109 12.39 -13.25 -21.88
C LYS A 109 11.68 -14.58 -22.11
N LYS A 110 11.24 -15.25 -21.04
CA LYS A 110 10.50 -16.53 -21.14
C LYS A 110 9.21 -16.38 -21.95
N ASP A 111 8.42 -15.35 -21.66
CA ASP A 111 7.15 -15.09 -22.34
C ASP A 111 7.39 -14.75 -23.83
N GLY A 112 8.43 -13.96 -24.12
CA GLY A 112 8.85 -13.62 -25.47
C GLY A 112 9.34 -14.82 -26.27
N ASP A 113 10.18 -15.67 -25.68
CA ASP A 113 10.67 -16.90 -26.32
C ASP A 113 9.51 -17.85 -26.65
N ALA A 114 8.55 -18.00 -25.72
CA ALA A 114 7.35 -18.80 -25.94
C ALA A 114 6.47 -18.22 -27.05
N PHE A 115 6.25 -16.90 -27.03
CA PHE A 115 5.49 -16.21 -28.08
C PHE A 115 6.14 -16.38 -29.46
N LEU A 116 7.46 -16.17 -29.56
CA LEU A 116 8.19 -16.32 -30.81
C LEU A 116 8.16 -17.76 -31.30
N ALA A 117 8.30 -18.75 -30.41
CA ALA A 117 8.21 -20.16 -30.78
C ALA A 117 6.84 -20.53 -31.35
N GLU A 118 5.76 -20.01 -30.76
CA GLU A 118 4.41 -20.24 -31.26
C GLU A 118 4.12 -19.46 -32.54
N ASN A 119 4.63 -18.24 -32.64
CA ASN A 119 4.36 -17.38 -33.79
C ASN A 119 5.02 -17.90 -35.09
N ARG A 120 6.17 -18.59 -35.02
CA ARG A 120 6.78 -19.25 -36.19
C ARG A 120 5.91 -20.34 -36.81
N LYS A 121 4.99 -20.92 -36.04
CA LYS A 121 4.11 -22.00 -36.52
C LYS A 121 2.90 -21.47 -37.28
N LYS A 122 2.65 -20.15 -37.26
CA LYS A 122 1.47 -19.55 -37.87
C LYS A 122 1.66 -19.36 -39.38
N ASP A 123 0.58 -19.54 -40.12
CA ASP A 123 0.60 -19.43 -41.58
C ASP A 123 0.99 -18.03 -42.07
N GLY A 124 1.91 -18.02 -43.03
CA GLY A 124 2.46 -16.81 -43.66
C GLY A 124 3.53 -16.10 -42.83
N VAL A 125 3.87 -16.59 -41.63
CA VAL A 125 5.00 -16.06 -40.84
C VAL A 125 6.32 -16.61 -41.39
N LYS A 126 7.24 -15.71 -41.71
CA LYS A 126 8.61 -16.01 -42.15
C LYS A 126 9.59 -15.53 -41.08
N THR A 127 10.65 -16.30 -40.85
CA THR A 127 11.74 -15.95 -39.92
C THR A 127 13.01 -15.64 -40.71
N THR A 128 13.69 -14.55 -40.38
CA THR A 128 15.00 -14.18 -40.95
C THR A 128 16.14 -14.84 -40.19
N ASP A 129 17.36 -14.79 -40.75
CA ASP A 129 18.58 -15.31 -40.08
C ASP A 129 18.90 -14.57 -38.76
N SER A 130 18.48 -13.32 -38.64
CA SER A 130 18.58 -12.53 -37.40
C SER A 130 17.53 -12.90 -36.35
N GLY A 131 16.60 -13.81 -36.65
CA GLY A 131 15.52 -14.24 -35.77
C GLY A 131 14.26 -13.37 -35.82
N LEU A 132 14.24 -12.31 -36.64
CA LEU A 132 13.06 -11.46 -36.84
C LEU A 132 11.97 -12.26 -37.55
N GLN A 133 10.73 -12.11 -37.08
CA GLN A 133 9.56 -12.76 -37.68
C GLN A 133 8.66 -11.71 -38.33
N TYR A 134 8.23 -11.96 -39.57
CA TYR A 134 7.32 -11.07 -40.30
C TYR A 134 6.26 -11.87 -41.07
N LYS A 135 5.13 -11.22 -41.37
CA LYS A 135 4.09 -11.73 -42.26
C LYS A 135 3.77 -10.68 -43.30
N VAL A 136 3.82 -11.04 -44.58
CA VAL A 136 3.46 -10.14 -45.68
C VAL A 136 1.93 -10.11 -45.80
N ILE A 137 1.33 -8.91 -45.73
CA ILE A 137 -0.12 -8.73 -45.84
C ILE A 137 -0.50 -8.36 -47.28
N THR A 138 0.17 -7.37 -47.85
CA THR A 138 0.03 -6.96 -49.26
C THR A 138 1.43 -6.73 -49.82
N VAL A 139 1.71 -7.31 -50.99
CA VAL A 139 2.95 -7.05 -51.73
C VAL A 139 2.77 -5.74 -52.49
N GLY A 140 3.72 -4.82 -52.34
CA GLY A 140 3.77 -3.56 -53.08
C GLY A 140 4.38 -3.71 -54.46
#